data_AF-A0A1N7GVR6-F1
#
_entry.id   AF-A0A1N7GVR6-F1
#
_cell.length_a   1.000
_cell.length_b   1.000
_cell.length_c   1.000
_cell.angle_alpha   90.00
_cell.angle_beta   90.00
_cell.angle_gamma   90.00
#
_symmetry.space_group_name_H-M   'P 1'
#
loop_
_entity.id
_entity.type
_entity.pdbx_description
1 polymer ?
#
loop_
_entity_poly.entity_id
_entity_poly.type
_entity_poly.pdbx_seq_one_letter_code
_entity_poly.pdbx_strand_id
1 'polypeptide(L)'
;MQTLPKSRLLRFVEEAFQLAKRAVARYSSKFSKQRYTLHQHIVLLCLKVRKNTTYRTLPDELIEMPCIRNAMNLTELPVLSTLCKAFNRLDMAVWRVLLNLSVSLLPTNGVAGIDASGFDRSHASKHYTKRAKLTIQQLKVALLVDSKVNAALDLHVTTTRKHDSVNSLNIRIGCRRNIYF
;
A
#
# COMPACT_ATOMS: atom_id res chain seq x y z
N MET A 1 -32.89 -12.80 16.64
CA MET A 1 -31.56 -12.39 17.15
C MET A 1 -31.14 -11.12 16.40
N GLN A 2 -30.93 -10.00 17.11
CA GLN A 2 -30.47 -8.77 16.47
C GLN A 2 -29.01 -8.96 16.03
N THR A 3 -28.71 -8.70 14.77
CA THR A 3 -27.33 -8.75 14.25
C THR A 3 -26.54 -7.59 14.85
N LEU A 4 -25.45 -7.90 15.55
CA LEU A 4 -24.54 -6.90 16.08
C LEU A 4 -24.02 -5.98 14.96
N PRO A 5 -23.85 -4.68 15.20
CA PRO A 5 -23.36 -3.76 14.19
C PRO A 5 -21.93 -4.11 13.78
N LYS A 6 -21.61 -3.97 12.48
CA LYS A 6 -20.26 -4.25 11.98
C LYS A 6 -19.23 -3.34 12.64
N SER A 7 -18.15 -3.94 13.16
CA SER A 7 -17.01 -3.22 13.73
C SER A 7 -16.30 -2.38 12.65
N ARG A 8 -15.63 -1.30 13.07
CA ARG A 8 -14.84 -0.45 12.16
C ARG A 8 -13.77 -1.24 11.41
N LEU A 9 -13.20 -2.26 12.04
CA LEU A 9 -12.20 -3.12 11.43
C LEU A 9 -12.79 -4.05 10.38
N LEU A 10 -13.96 -4.63 10.64
CA LEU A 10 -14.65 -5.47 9.67
C LEU A 10 -15.05 -4.65 8.43
N ARG A 11 -15.59 -3.44 8.60
CA ARG A 11 -15.90 -2.54 7.46
C ARG A 11 -14.66 -2.22 6.63
N PHE A 12 -13.55 -1.89 7.29
CA PHE A 12 -12.27 -1.67 6.61
C PHE A 12 -11.81 -2.88 5.80
N VAL A 13 -11.92 -4.08 6.36
CA VAL A 13 -11.52 -5.33 5.67
C VAL A 13 -12.40 -5.60 4.47
N GLU A 14 -13.72 -5.44 4.61
CA GLU A 14 -14.67 -5.61 3.50
C GLU A 14 -14.40 -4.60 2.38
N GLU A 15 -14.22 -3.32 2.72
CA GLU A 15 -13.88 -2.27 1.75
C GLU A 15 -12.56 -2.55 1.05
N ALA A 16 -11.49 -2.84 1.81
CA ALA A 16 -10.18 -3.17 1.25
C ALA A 16 -10.24 -4.40 0.34
N PHE A 17 -11.05 -5.40 0.69
CA PHE A 17 -11.24 -6.60 -0.13
C PHE A 17 -11.99 -6.30 -1.44
N GLN A 18 -12.99 -5.41 -1.41
CA GLN A 18 -13.68 -4.95 -2.62
C GLN A 18 -12.74 -4.12 -3.52
N LEU A 19 -11.94 -3.24 -2.93
CA LEU A 19 -10.94 -2.48 -3.67
C LEU A 19 -9.90 -3.41 -4.32
N ALA A 20 -9.41 -4.41 -3.59
CA ALA A 20 -8.49 -5.39 -4.13
C ALA A 20 -9.09 -6.20 -5.29
N LYS A 21 -10.36 -6.60 -5.18
CA LYS A 21 -11.10 -7.26 -6.28
C LYS A 21 -11.18 -6.43 -7.54
N ARG A 22 -11.31 -5.11 -7.41
CA ARG A 22 -11.36 -4.18 -8.55
C ARG A 22 -9.97 -3.90 -9.12
N ALA A 23 -8.94 -3.92 -8.28
CA ALA A 23 -7.58 -3.54 -8.68
C ALA A 23 -6.79 -4.67 -9.35
N VAL A 24 -6.99 -5.93 -8.93
CA VAL A 24 -6.16 -7.06 -9.42
C VAL A 24 -6.98 -8.31 -9.71
N ALA A 25 -6.44 -9.16 -10.59
CA ALA A 25 -6.95 -10.51 -10.80
C ALA A 25 -6.88 -11.35 -9.51
N ARG A 26 -7.70 -12.41 -9.43
CA ARG A 26 -7.76 -13.27 -8.24
C ARG A 26 -6.42 -13.94 -7.91
N TYR A 27 -5.67 -14.32 -8.93
CA TYR A 27 -4.37 -14.97 -8.82
C TYR A 27 -3.37 -14.31 -9.77
N SER A 28 -2.08 -14.41 -9.47
CA SER A 28 -1.02 -13.81 -10.29
C SER A 28 -0.89 -14.47 -11.67
N SER A 29 -1.17 -15.77 -11.76
CA SER A 29 -1.14 -16.54 -13.01
C SER A 29 -1.90 -17.86 -12.86
N LYS A 30 -2.18 -18.51 -14.00
CA LYS A 30 -2.80 -19.85 -14.06
C LYS A 30 -1.99 -20.91 -13.29
N PHE A 31 -0.66 -20.79 -13.30
CA PHE A 31 0.28 -21.73 -12.67
C PHE A 31 0.62 -21.40 -11.21
N SER A 32 -0.01 -20.38 -10.63
CA SER A 32 0.19 -20.07 -9.22
C SER A 32 -0.31 -21.22 -8.33
N LYS A 33 0.20 -21.31 -7.09
CA LYS A 33 -0.22 -22.36 -6.15
C LYS A 33 -1.69 -22.27 -5.72
N GLN A 34 -2.38 -21.16 -6.02
CA GLN A 34 -3.78 -20.85 -5.70
C GLN A 34 -4.22 -21.00 -4.22
N ARG A 35 -3.28 -21.24 -3.30
CA ARG A 35 -3.52 -21.32 -1.84
C ARG A 35 -4.07 -20.02 -1.24
N TYR A 36 -3.60 -18.88 -1.75
CA TYR A 36 -4.04 -17.55 -1.36
C TYR A 36 -4.30 -16.72 -2.60
N THR A 37 -5.37 -15.93 -2.57
CA THR A 37 -5.68 -14.95 -3.62
C THR A 37 -4.81 -13.71 -3.46
N LEU A 38 -4.61 -12.95 -4.55
CA LEU A 38 -3.97 -11.63 -4.46
C LEU A 38 -4.80 -10.68 -3.60
N HIS A 39 -6.13 -10.80 -3.64
CA HIS A 39 -7.05 -10.03 -2.81
C HIS A 39 -6.77 -10.22 -1.32
N GLN A 40 -6.64 -11.47 -0.87
CA GLN A 40 -6.29 -11.80 0.51
C GLN A 40 -4.93 -11.23 0.91
N HIS A 41 -3.90 -11.38 0.08
CA HIS A 41 -2.58 -10.82 0.39
C HIS A 41 -2.62 -9.30 0.56
N ILE A 42 -3.29 -8.59 -0.35
CA ILE A 42 -3.42 -7.12 -0.28
C ILE A 42 -4.09 -6.73 1.04
N VAL A 43 -5.22 -7.34 1.38
CA VAL A 43 -5.95 -6.96 2.61
C VAL A 43 -5.15 -7.29 3.87
N LEU A 44 -4.42 -8.41 3.90
CA LEU A 44 -3.55 -8.74 5.03
C LEU A 44 -2.40 -7.74 5.19
N LEU A 45 -1.83 -7.26 4.08
CA LEU A 45 -0.83 -6.19 4.09
C LEU A 45 -1.42 -4.86 4.58
N CYS A 46 -2.62 -4.51 4.14
CA CYS A 46 -3.35 -3.33 4.64
C CYS A 46 -3.66 -3.44 6.14
N LEU A 47 -4.08 -4.62 6.62
CA LEU A 47 -4.33 -4.89 8.03
C LEU A 47 -3.06 -4.76 8.87
N LYS A 48 -1.93 -5.29 8.40
CA LYS A 48 -0.62 -5.12 9.04
C LYS A 48 -0.31 -3.64 9.28
N VAL A 49 -0.44 -2.82 8.23
CA VAL A 49 -0.17 -1.38 8.30
C VAL A 49 -1.15 -0.69 9.24
N ARG A 50 -2.45 -0.99 9.12
CA ARG A 50 -3.50 -0.36 9.92
C ARG A 50 -3.40 -0.68 11.42
N LYS A 51 -3.02 -1.91 11.78
CA LYS A 51 -2.81 -2.31 13.18
C LYS A 51 -1.40 -1.98 13.68
N ASN A 52 -0.51 -1.48 12.82
CA ASN A 52 0.90 -1.25 13.12
C ASN A 52 1.59 -2.51 13.67
N THR A 53 1.28 -3.68 13.10
CA THR A 53 1.79 -4.97 13.56
C THR A 53 2.95 -5.45 12.70
N THR A 54 3.70 -6.42 13.24
CA THR A 54 4.71 -7.12 12.46
C THR A 54 4.09 -8.24 11.64
N TYR A 55 4.80 -8.72 10.63
CA TYR A 55 4.39 -9.89 9.87
C TYR A 55 4.29 -11.19 10.71
N ARG A 56 4.91 -11.22 11.90
CA ARG A 56 4.82 -12.36 12.84
C ARG A 56 3.58 -12.28 13.72
N THR A 57 3.27 -11.07 14.19
CA THR A 57 2.15 -10.82 15.11
C THR A 57 0.81 -10.87 14.41
N LEU A 58 0.74 -10.45 13.14
CA LEU A 58 -0.54 -10.39 12.41
C LEU A 58 -1.24 -11.76 12.31
N PRO A 59 -0.60 -12.86 11.87
CA PRO A 59 -1.27 -14.16 11.82
C PRO A 59 -1.77 -14.64 13.18
N ASP A 60 -1.00 -14.40 14.24
CA ASP A 60 -1.35 -14.76 15.62
C ASP A 60 -2.63 -14.04 16.07
N GLU A 61 -2.69 -12.73 15.88
CA GLU A 61 -3.91 -11.95 16.16
C GLU A 61 -5.12 -12.41 15.33
N LEU A 62 -4.90 -12.87 14.08
CA LEU A 62 -5.99 -13.33 13.24
C LEU A 62 -6.62 -14.64 13.72
N ILE A 63 -5.91 -15.44 14.54
CA ILE A 63 -6.48 -16.61 15.21
C ILE A 63 -7.70 -16.19 16.05
N GLU A 64 -7.56 -15.11 16.82
CA GLU A 64 -8.60 -14.54 17.68
C GLU A 64 -9.68 -13.75 16.93
N MET A 65 -9.59 -13.66 15.59
CA MET A 65 -10.46 -12.79 14.77
C MET A 65 -11.20 -13.56 13.67
N PRO A 66 -12.06 -14.54 13.99
CA PRO A 66 -12.76 -15.37 13.01
C PRO A 66 -13.63 -14.55 12.05
N CYS A 67 -14.30 -13.49 12.53
CA CYS A 67 -15.12 -12.63 11.68
C CYS A 67 -14.31 -11.96 10.56
N ILE A 68 -13.06 -11.56 10.85
CA ILE A 68 -12.16 -10.94 9.88
C ILE A 68 -11.64 -11.97 8.87
N ARG A 69 -11.29 -13.18 9.35
CA ARG A 69 -10.90 -14.29 8.47
C ARG A 69 -12.02 -14.68 7.51
N ASN A 70 -13.25 -14.78 8.02
CA ASN A 70 -14.43 -15.13 7.23
C ASN A 70 -14.74 -14.07 6.16
N ALA A 71 -14.60 -12.78 6.46
CA ALA A 71 -14.82 -11.70 5.50
C ALA A 71 -13.89 -11.78 4.26
N MET A 72 -12.70 -12.36 4.41
CA MET A 72 -11.73 -12.58 3.33
C MET A 72 -11.75 -14.00 2.77
N ASN A 73 -12.63 -14.87 3.25
CA ASN A 73 -12.64 -16.31 2.96
C ASN A 73 -11.28 -16.98 3.20
N LEU A 74 -10.62 -16.63 4.32
CA LEU A 74 -9.29 -17.11 4.64
C LEU A 74 -9.39 -18.47 5.37
N THR A 75 -9.14 -19.56 4.64
CA THR A 75 -9.20 -20.94 5.17
C THR A 75 -7.99 -21.29 6.04
N GLU A 76 -6.82 -20.78 5.67
CA GLU A 76 -5.56 -21.03 6.35
C GLU A 76 -4.84 -19.72 6.63
N LEU A 77 -4.05 -19.65 7.70
CA LEU A 77 -3.28 -18.47 8.03
C LEU A 77 -1.93 -18.47 7.31
N PRO A 78 -1.55 -17.38 6.62
CA PRO A 78 -0.25 -17.32 5.96
C PRO A 78 0.87 -17.16 6.98
N VAL A 79 1.91 -17.96 6.81
CA VAL A 79 3.16 -17.81 7.55
C VAL A 79 3.85 -16.50 7.14
N LEU A 80 4.62 -15.90 8.06
CA LEU A 80 5.47 -14.71 7.88
C LEU A 80 6.05 -14.56 6.45
N SER A 81 6.75 -15.60 5.98
CA SER A 81 7.47 -15.56 4.70
C SER A 81 6.54 -15.44 3.50
N THR A 82 5.28 -15.87 3.61
CA THR A 82 4.25 -15.76 2.58
C THR A 82 3.88 -14.30 2.37
N LEU A 83 3.61 -13.56 3.45
CA LEU A 83 3.28 -12.13 3.38
C LEU A 83 4.46 -11.30 2.88
N CYS A 84 5.68 -11.57 3.34
CA CYS A 84 6.88 -10.89 2.85
C CYS A 84 7.08 -11.10 1.34
N LYS A 85 6.96 -12.35 0.87
CA LYS A 85 7.08 -12.67 -0.55
C LYS A 85 5.94 -12.09 -1.38
N ALA A 86 4.72 -12.05 -0.84
CA ALA A 86 3.58 -11.44 -1.51
C ALA A 86 3.80 -9.94 -1.70
N PHE A 87 4.24 -9.23 -0.65
CA PHE A 87 4.57 -7.80 -0.74
C PHE A 87 5.62 -7.53 -1.82
N ASN A 88 6.72 -8.29 -1.83
CA ASN A 88 7.80 -8.11 -2.81
C ASN A 88 7.39 -8.42 -4.26
N ARG A 89 6.29 -9.13 -4.47
CA ARG A 89 5.76 -9.46 -5.81
C ARG A 89 4.71 -8.47 -6.30
N LEU A 90 4.20 -7.61 -5.43
CA LEU A 90 3.20 -6.61 -5.80
C LEU A 90 3.89 -5.39 -6.35
N ASP A 91 3.68 -5.12 -7.63
CA ASP A 91 4.24 -3.96 -8.29
C ASP A 91 3.64 -2.65 -7.77
N MET A 92 4.42 -1.56 -7.86
CA MET A 92 3.97 -0.22 -7.49
C MET A 92 2.70 0.21 -8.22
N ALA A 93 2.49 -0.26 -9.45
CA ALA A 93 1.27 0.00 -10.21
C ALA A 93 0.01 -0.47 -9.46
N VAL A 94 0.06 -1.64 -8.83
CA VAL A 94 -1.07 -2.18 -8.04
C VAL A 94 -1.39 -1.25 -6.86
N TRP A 95 -0.37 -0.80 -6.14
CA TRP A 95 -0.55 0.12 -5.01
C TRP A 95 -1.11 1.48 -5.44
N ARG A 96 -0.69 2.01 -6.59
CA ARG A 96 -1.24 3.26 -7.15
C ARG A 96 -2.70 3.10 -7.59
N VAL A 97 -3.06 1.98 -8.22
CA VAL A 97 -4.47 1.69 -8.57
C VAL A 97 -5.32 1.62 -7.30
N LEU A 98 -4.86 0.92 -6.26
CA LEU A 98 -5.56 0.85 -4.98
C LEU A 98 -5.70 2.24 -4.32
N LEU A 99 -4.65 3.05 -4.35
CA LEU A 99 -4.69 4.43 -3.86
C LEU A 99 -5.75 5.25 -4.59
N ASN A 100 -5.73 5.25 -5.92
CA ASN A 100 -6.70 5.98 -6.74
C ASN A 100 -8.15 5.54 -6.47
N LEU A 101 -8.39 4.23 -6.36
CA LEU A 101 -9.71 3.72 -6.01
C LEU A 101 -10.13 4.14 -4.60
N SER A 102 -9.21 4.13 -3.62
CA SER A 102 -9.52 4.58 -2.26
C SER A 102 -9.82 6.07 -2.18
N VAL A 103 -9.10 6.90 -2.95
CA VAL A 103 -9.31 8.35 -3.04
C VAL A 103 -10.69 8.66 -3.61
N SER A 104 -11.19 7.87 -4.56
CA SER A 104 -12.53 8.04 -5.13
C SER A 104 -13.67 7.89 -4.11
N LEU A 105 -13.39 7.32 -2.94
CA LEU A 105 -14.35 7.15 -1.84
C LEU A 105 -14.34 8.33 -0.86
N LEU A 106 -13.42 9.30 -1.01
CA LEU A 106 -13.23 10.39 -0.07
C LEU A 106 -13.88 11.69 -0.58
N PRO A 107 -14.53 12.48 0.29
CA PRO A 107 -15.12 13.76 -0.08
C PRO A 107 -14.08 14.88 -0.14
N THR A 108 -13.17 14.79 -1.11
CA THR A 108 -12.09 15.77 -1.36
C THR A 108 -12.64 17.14 -1.74
N ASN A 109 -11.88 18.21 -1.46
CA ASN A 109 -12.27 19.60 -1.78
C ASN A 109 -11.53 20.15 -3.01
N GLY A 110 -10.67 19.35 -3.64
CA GLY A 110 -9.84 19.77 -4.78
C GLY A 110 -8.63 20.64 -4.41
N VAL A 111 -8.43 20.93 -3.12
CA VAL A 111 -7.27 21.68 -2.62
C VAL A 111 -6.30 20.69 -1.99
N ALA A 112 -5.09 20.62 -2.54
CA ALA A 112 -4.07 19.67 -2.10
C ALA A 112 -2.72 20.37 -1.82
N GLY A 113 -2.05 19.92 -0.77
CA GLY A 113 -0.65 20.24 -0.48
C GLY A 113 0.28 19.24 -1.14
N ILE A 114 1.50 19.69 -1.45
CA ILE A 114 2.58 18.81 -1.92
C ILE A 114 3.73 18.95 -0.94
N ASP A 115 4.20 17.82 -0.43
CA ASP A 115 5.41 17.75 0.37
C ASP A 115 6.31 16.61 -0.13
N ALA A 116 7.62 16.76 0.00
CA ALA A 116 8.56 15.75 -0.46
C ALA A 116 9.66 15.46 0.57
N SER A 117 9.90 14.18 0.80
CA SER A 117 10.92 13.69 1.72
C SER A 117 11.92 12.78 1.02
N GLY A 118 13.16 12.80 1.51
CA GLY A 118 14.25 11.96 1.04
C GLY A 118 14.43 10.72 1.90
N PHE A 119 14.43 9.54 1.28
CA PHE A 119 14.66 8.25 1.90
C PHE A 119 15.97 7.63 1.39
N ASP A 120 16.80 7.14 2.30
CA ASP A 120 18.01 6.39 1.94
C ASP A 120 17.63 4.95 1.56
N ARG A 121 18.15 4.43 0.45
CA ARG A 121 17.88 3.04 -0.01
C ARG A 121 18.77 2.00 0.66
N SER A 122 19.85 2.43 1.29
CA SER A 122 20.78 1.56 2.00
C SER A 122 20.62 1.73 3.50
N HIS A 123 20.85 0.64 4.24
CA HIS A 123 20.94 0.67 5.70
C HIS A 123 22.26 1.30 6.20
N ALA A 124 23.18 1.61 5.29
CA ALA A 124 24.46 2.18 5.64
C ALA A 124 24.28 3.65 6.05
N SER A 125 24.85 4.02 7.20
CA SER A 125 24.76 5.39 7.68
C SER A 125 25.44 6.37 6.72
N LYS A 126 24.97 7.63 6.70
CA LYS A 126 25.60 8.71 5.92
C LYS A 126 27.08 8.89 6.27
N HIS A 127 27.44 8.68 7.55
CA HIS A 127 28.81 8.75 8.01
C HIS A 127 29.67 7.63 7.40
N TYR A 128 29.19 6.37 7.45
CA TYR A 128 29.91 5.23 6.89
C TYR A 128 30.06 5.33 5.37
N THR A 129 28.98 5.65 4.66
CA THR A 129 29.00 5.82 3.20
C THR A 129 29.96 6.91 2.75
N LYS A 130 30.03 8.04 3.47
CA LYS A 130 31.00 9.12 3.19
C LYS A 130 32.45 8.68 3.38
N ARG A 131 32.77 7.94 4.46
CA ARG A 131 34.14 7.42 4.70
C ARG A 131 34.55 6.34 3.70
N ALA A 132 33.64 5.40 3.41
CA ALA A 132 33.88 4.29 2.48
C ALA A 132 33.78 4.69 1.00
N LYS A 133 33.57 5.99 0.70
CA LYS A 133 33.37 6.53 -0.66
C LYS A 133 32.27 5.80 -1.44
N LEU A 134 31.21 5.36 -0.74
CA LEU A 134 30.06 4.71 -1.34
C LEU A 134 29.08 5.75 -1.86
N THR A 135 28.51 5.49 -3.05
CA THR A 135 27.45 6.35 -3.61
C THR A 135 26.16 6.17 -2.81
N ILE A 136 25.66 7.25 -2.22
CA ILE A 136 24.37 7.23 -1.51
C ILE A 136 23.25 7.14 -2.56
N GLN A 137 22.52 6.04 -2.55
CA GLN A 137 21.32 5.87 -3.37
C GLN A 137 20.11 6.42 -2.59
N GLN A 138 19.66 7.63 -2.93
CA GLN A 138 18.51 8.26 -2.29
C GLN A 138 17.28 8.19 -3.19
N LEU A 139 16.11 8.04 -2.56
CA LEU A 139 14.80 8.22 -3.17
C LEU A 139 14.21 9.51 -2.65
N LYS A 140 13.76 10.37 -3.56
CA LYS A 140 12.86 11.45 -3.23
C LYS A 140 11.43 10.99 -3.47
N VAL A 141 10.60 11.15 -2.46
CA VAL A 141 9.20 10.72 -2.41
C VAL A 141 8.38 11.98 -2.21
N ALA A 142 7.62 12.39 -3.20
CA ALA A 142 6.70 13.53 -3.13
C ALA A 142 5.27 13.01 -2.98
N LEU A 143 4.57 13.47 -1.95
CA LEU A 143 3.19 13.12 -1.65
C LEU A 143 2.28 14.30 -1.98
N LEU A 144 1.20 14.02 -2.69
CA LEU A 144 0.08 14.94 -2.86
C LEU A 144 -0.96 14.59 -1.79
N VAL A 145 -1.35 15.55 -0.95
CA VAL A 145 -2.24 15.32 0.19
C VAL A 145 -3.43 16.27 0.12
N ASP A 146 -4.64 15.75 0.27
CA ASP A 146 -5.86 16.57 0.35
C ASP A 146 -5.90 17.37 1.66
N SER A 147 -6.20 18.66 1.55
CA SER A 147 -6.20 19.59 2.69
C SER A 147 -7.38 19.41 3.65
N LYS A 148 -8.49 18.81 3.21
CA LYS A 148 -9.71 18.66 4.01
C LYS A 148 -9.70 17.37 4.82
N VAL A 149 -9.39 16.25 4.16
CA VAL A 149 -9.40 14.92 4.80
C VAL A 149 -8.01 14.43 5.21
N ASN A 150 -6.94 15.18 4.89
CA ASN A 150 -5.55 14.80 5.14
C ASN A 150 -5.18 13.41 4.58
N ALA A 151 -5.75 13.06 3.43
CA ALA A 151 -5.51 11.80 2.76
C ALA A 151 -4.47 11.95 1.65
N ALA A 152 -3.58 10.97 1.51
CA ALA A 152 -2.70 10.88 0.36
C ALA A 152 -3.54 10.66 -0.91
N LEU A 153 -3.34 11.51 -1.91
CA LEU A 153 -4.02 11.48 -3.21
C LEU A 153 -3.18 10.77 -4.28
N ASP A 154 -1.88 11.07 -4.33
CA ASP A 154 -0.93 10.40 -5.21
C ASP A 154 0.49 10.51 -4.61
N LEU A 155 1.39 9.72 -5.17
CA LEU A 155 2.79 9.62 -4.80
C LEU A 155 3.65 9.62 -6.06
N HIS A 156 4.71 10.42 -6.05
CA HIS A 156 5.80 10.33 -7.02
C HIS A 156 7.11 9.93 -6.34
N VAL A 157 7.76 8.91 -6.87
CA VAL A 157 9.07 8.42 -6.40
C VAL A 157 10.10 8.63 -7.49
N THR A 158 11.22 9.29 -7.16
CA THR A 158 12.33 9.51 -8.09
C THR A 158 13.67 9.32 -7.40
N THR A 159 14.67 8.86 -8.13
CA THR A 159 16.07 8.81 -7.67
C THR A 159 16.82 10.11 -7.96
N THR A 160 16.20 11.02 -8.73
CA THR A 160 16.81 12.29 -9.13
C THR A 160 16.41 13.42 -8.20
N ARG A 161 17.36 14.29 -7.83
CA ARG A 161 17.09 15.45 -6.98
C ARG A 161 16.55 16.63 -7.80
N LYS A 162 15.32 16.51 -8.30
CA LYS A 162 14.59 17.62 -8.93
C LYS A 162 13.77 18.41 -7.89
N HIS A 163 13.63 19.72 -8.11
CA HIS A 163 12.85 20.61 -7.23
C HIS A 163 11.36 20.23 -7.25
N ASP A 164 10.64 20.51 -6.16
CA ASP A 164 9.25 20.04 -5.98
C ASP A 164 8.27 20.67 -6.96
N SER A 165 8.55 21.87 -7.44
CA SER A 165 7.81 22.48 -8.56
C SER A 165 7.85 21.61 -9.82
N VAL A 166 8.99 20.96 -10.10
CA VAL A 166 9.14 20.07 -11.27
C VAL A 166 8.49 18.71 -11.01
N ASN A 167 8.54 18.22 -9.77
CA ASN A 167 7.85 16.99 -9.37
C ASN A 167 6.33 17.16 -9.40
N SER A 168 5.82 18.34 -9.06
CA SER A 168 4.38 18.67 -9.11
C SER A 168 3.80 18.51 -10.52
N LEU A 169 4.58 18.87 -11.54
CA LEU A 169 4.22 18.67 -12.94
C LEU A 169 4.13 17.17 -13.28
N ASN A 170 5.05 16.35 -12.77
CA ASN A 170 5.06 14.91 -13.01
C ASN A 170 3.93 14.16 -12.27
N ILE A 171 3.53 14.62 -11.07
CA ILE A 171 2.33 14.11 -10.39
C ILE A 171 1.09 14.42 -11.22
N ARG A 172 0.96 15.67 -11.72
CA ARG A 172 -0.19 16.10 -12.53
C ARG A 172 -0.24 15.41 -13.91
N ILE A 173 0.91 15.15 -14.53
CA ILE A 173 1.02 14.43 -15.82
C ILE A 173 0.77 12.93 -15.61
N GLY A 174 1.20 12.35 -14.49
CA GLY A 174 0.86 10.97 -14.09
C GLY A 174 -0.63 10.77 -13.85
N CYS A 175 -1.34 11.76 -13.30
CA CYS A 175 -2.81 11.74 -13.19
C CYS A 175 -3.54 11.78 -14.55
N ARG A 176 -2.92 12.28 -15.63
CA ARG A 176 -3.51 12.26 -16.99
C ARG A 176 -3.02 11.10 -17.86
N ARG A 177 -1.90 10.48 -17.51
CA ARG A 177 -1.38 9.27 -18.15
C ARG A 177 -1.59 8.08 -17.22
N ASN A 178 -2.85 7.67 -17.07
CA ASN A 178 -3.11 6.24 -17.00
C ASN A 178 -2.61 5.64 -18.32
N ILE A 179 -1.93 4.50 -18.23
CA ILE A 179 -1.30 3.70 -19.29
C ILE A 179 0.21 3.97 -19.42
N TYR A 180 0.97 2.87 -19.47
CA TYR A 180 2.43 2.68 -19.45
C TYR A 180 3.07 2.86 -18.05
N PHE A 181 3.33 1.82 -17.24
CA PHE A 181 3.75 0.44 -17.51
C PHE A 181 3.04 -0.58 -16.63
#